data_AF-A0A1R1B5H7-F1
#
_entry.id   AF-A0A1R1B5H7-F1
#
_cell.length_a   1.000
_cell.length_b   1.000
_cell.length_c   1.000
_cell.angle_alpha   90.00
_cell.angle_beta   90.00
_cell.angle_gamma   90.00
#
_symmetry.space_group_name_H-M   'P 1'
#
loop_
_entity.id
_entity.type
_entity.pdbx_description
1 polymer ?
#
loop_
_entity_poly.entity_id
_entity_poly.type
_entity_poly.pdbx_seq_one_letter_code
_entity_poly.pdbx_strand_id
1 'polypeptide(L)'
;MPRTKQRMLIAITCLLLLWTVLAKSVSTLEVRDRTEILGDIDEYMIRSMKANHIGGASVAISHNDEVFYTKGYGTFADGQSITGDTPFPIASLSKSITALAVLQLVDKGRIDLDEAYVSYFPELSPRDSRVRDITVRHLLNQTSGLNDRTNPDMTRTPQFHSLIEANPLLNEVELAHEPGTTYSYHNPNYMLLANLVESISGERFSDYLDRHIFKPLGMNHTFSVSTTQQINGNEAIPPGHYSILGRSLSRSEPLWFIDGPAGIVSTAEDMSKWMIAQYSGNLLPPALMNQFHSAGDIAPYGMGWLADQDESGGRTISHSGIFWTYKSEETIYLDEQMGISVMFNSGLNAFVNYSAFIDGIADIMRGEQPEISFFNDRNMETIMIVLILATLIWGAYGYVRIRRRKKRLRTIRLILIMVGKLIPILILLSLSPLVTFIGGGRVLPWFGLWTTLSSPIIWLVVWSLVSLVHLASYIASMFNHTKSGQLKADNR
;
A
#
# COMPACT_ATOMS: atom_id res chain seq x y z
N MET A 1 68.19 39.33 11.89
CA MET A 1 67.84 38.00 11.33
C MET A 1 66.54 37.45 11.95
N PRO A 2 65.34 37.78 11.44
CA PRO A 2 64.11 37.18 11.97
C PRO A 2 63.11 36.62 10.92
N ARG A 3 63.35 36.76 9.61
CA ARG A 3 62.36 36.37 8.58
C ARG A 3 62.41 34.89 8.17
N THR A 4 63.57 34.25 8.25
CA THR A 4 63.74 32.82 7.89
C THR A 4 63.22 31.87 8.96
N LYS A 5 63.42 32.17 10.25
CA LYS A 5 62.86 31.38 11.36
C LYS A 5 61.33 31.42 11.39
N GLN A 6 60.73 32.57 11.06
CA GLN A 6 59.27 32.73 11.04
C GLN A 6 58.61 31.97 9.88
N ARG A 7 59.25 31.95 8.69
CA ARG A 7 58.78 31.14 7.55
C ARG A 7 58.92 29.63 7.78
N MET A 8 59.98 29.22 8.48
CA MET A 8 60.21 27.82 8.83
C MET A 8 59.22 27.35 9.91
N LEU A 9 58.89 28.20 10.89
CA LEU A 9 57.87 27.90 11.89
C LEU A 9 56.50 27.73 11.24
N ILE A 10 56.10 28.65 10.34
CA ILE A 10 54.80 28.57 9.63
C ILE A 10 54.74 27.31 8.75
N ALA A 11 55.83 26.96 8.05
CA ALA A 11 55.87 25.73 7.24
C ALA A 11 55.73 24.46 8.09
N ILE A 12 56.35 24.42 9.28
CA ILE A 12 56.22 23.30 10.22
C ILE A 12 54.82 23.25 10.83
N THR A 13 54.21 24.39 11.16
CA THR A 13 52.82 24.43 11.66
C THR A 13 51.82 24.02 10.58
N CYS A 14 52.03 24.41 9.33
CA CYS A 14 51.21 23.97 8.19
C CYS A 14 51.40 22.48 7.88
N LEU A 15 52.60 21.92 8.02
CA LEU A 15 52.87 20.48 7.86
C LEU A 15 52.27 19.67 9.01
N LEU A 16 52.32 20.16 10.25
CA LEU A 16 51.67 19.54 11.41
C LEU A 16 50.14 19.60 11.31
N LEU A 17 49.58 20.73 10.83
CA LEU A 17 48.16 20.86 10.54
C LEU A 17 47.74 19.91 9.40
N LEU A 18 48.52 19.81 8.32
CA LEU A 18 48.28 18.83 7.26
C LEU A 18 48.35 17.38 7.79
N TRP A 19 49.27 17.08 8.72
CA TRP A 19 49.35 15.78 9.36
C TRP A 19 48.15 15.50 10.27
N THR A 20 47.59 16.50 10.96
CA THR A 20 46.34 16.33 11.73
C THR A 20 45.09 16.21 10.85
N VAL A 21 45.10 16.78 9.65
CA VAL A 21 44.00 16.60 8.67
C VAL A 21 44.12 15.27 7.92
N LEU A 22 45.33 14.78 7.66
CA LEU A 22 45.60 13.45 7.09
C LEU A 22 45.53 12.31 8.12
N ALA A 23 45.68 12.62 9.41
CA ALA A 23 45.44 11.72 10.54
C ALA A 23 44.03 11.91 11.13
N LYS A 24 43.05 12.35 10.31
CA LYS A 24 41.69 11.84 10.51
C LYS A 24 41.83 10.33 10.43
N SER A 25 41.76 9.71 11.60
CA SER A 25 41.60 8.28 11.77
C SER A 25 40.86 7.72 10.57
N VAL A 26 41.52 6.83 9.84
CA VAL A 26 40.80 5.73 9.20
C VAL A 26 39.99 5.17 10.36
N SER A 27 38.73 5.59 10.49
CA SER A 27 37.78 4.86 11.30
C SER A 27 37.77 3.52 10.61
N THR A 28 38.44 2.55 11.23
CA THR A 28 37.98 1.18 11.13
C THR A 28 36.47 1.28 11.28
N LEU A 29 35.73 1.09 10.18
CA LEU A 29 34.31 0.81 10.25
C LEU A 29 34.23 -0.34 11.24
N GLU A 30 33.88 -0.04 12.49
CA GLU A 30 33.59 -1.07 13.46
C GLU A 30 32.45 -1.83 12.82
N VAL A 31 32.70 -3.10 12.47
CA VAL A 31 31.66 -4.02 12.07
C VAL A 31 30.69 -4.01 13.24
N ARG A 32 29.55 -3.32 13.07
CA ARG A 32 28.54 -3.20 14.13
C ARG A 32 28.18 -4.61 14.58
N ASP A 33 28.19 -4.84 15.89
CA ASP A 33 27.85 -6.16 16.41
C ASP A 33 26.40 -6.48 16.02
N ARG A 34 26.14 -7.71 15.58
CA ARG A 34 24.79 -8.13 15.16
C ARG A 34 23.78 -7.89 16.29
N THR A 35 24.16 -8.11 17.54
CA THR A 35 23.29 -7.84 18.70
C THR A 35 22.88 -6.38 18.80
N GLU A 36 23.80 -5.45 18.50
CA GLU A 36 23.54 -4.02 18.50
C GLU A 36 22.56 -3.63 17.39
N ILE A 37 22.79 -4.12 16.17
CA ILE A 37 21.89 -3.89 15.03
C ILE A 37 20.48 -4.39 15.34
N LEU A 38 20.36 -5.59 15.89
CA LEU A 38 19.06 -6.16 16.26
C LEU A 38 18.36 -5.37 17.38
N GLY A 39 19.13 -4.85 18.34
CA GLY A 39 18.63 -3.97 19.41
C GLY A 39 18.08 -2.65 18.86
N ASP A 40 18.77 -2.05 17.89
CA ASP A 40 18.31 -0.83 17.22
C ASP A 40 17.04 -1.08 16.40
N ILE A 41 16.99 -2.20 15.66
CA ILE A 41 15.79 -2.60 14.91
C ILE A 41 14.60 -2.79 15.86
N ASP A 42 14.82 -3.44 17.01
CA ASP A 42 13.80 -3.63 18.04
C ASP A 42 13.27 -2.29 18.56
N GLU A 43 14.18 -1.37 18.93
CA GLU A 43 13.79 -0.05 19.43
C GLU A 43 13.02 0.74 18.37
N TYR A 44 13.52 0.72 17.13
CA TYR A 44 12.89 1.38 16.00
C TYR A 44 11.49 0.84 15.76
N MET A 45 11.31 -0.47 15.64
CA MET A 45 10.01 -1.10 15.42
C MET A 45 9.01 -0.72 16.52
N ILE A 46 9.41 -0.82 17.80
CA ILE A 46 8.55 -0.47 18.94
C ILE A 46 8.15 1.01 18.88
N ARG A 47 9.08 1.92 18.60
CA ARG A 47 8.80 3.37 18.55
C ARG A 47 7.93 3.73 17.35
N SER A 48 8.21 3.17 16.17
CA SER A 48 7.48 3.41 14.93
C SER A 48 6.06 2.85 14.98
N MET A 49 5.88 1.64 15.52
CA MET A 49 4.54 1.07 15.76
C MET A 49 3.73 1.94 16.73
N LYS A 50 4.35 2.38 17.83
CA LYS A 50 3.69 3.27 18.82
C LYS A 50 3.32 4.63 18.22
N ALA A 51 4.16 5.20 17.37
CA ALA A 51 3.87 6.46 16.67
C ALA A 51 2.71 6.31 15.66
N ASN A 52 2.49 5.10 15.14
CA ASN A 52 1.48 4.82 14.13
C ASN A 52 0.25 4.04 14.65
N HIS A 53 0.12 3.87 15.97
CA HIS A 53 -0.92 3.05 16.61
C HIS A 53 -1.07 1.64 16.01
N ILE A 54 0.04 1.05 15.57
CA ILE A 54 0.07 -0.32 15.04
C ILE A 54 0.11 -1.29 16.20
N GLY A 55 -0.92 -2.12 16.33
CA GLY A 55 -1.06 -3.10 17.41
C GLY A 55 -0.14 -4.32 17.26
N GLY A 56 0.25 -4.65 16.03
CA GLY A 56 1.09 -5.80 15.77
C GLY A 56 1.71 -5.87 14.38
N ALA A 57 2.92 -6.42 14.31
CA ALA A 57 3.66 -6.61 13.07
C ALA A 57 4.59 -7.82 13.17
N SER A 58 4.92 -8.44 12.05
CA SER A 58 5.98 -9.44 11.93
C SER A 58 6.99 -8.99 10.88
N VAL A 59 8.28 -9.07 11.21
CA VAL A 59 9.40 -8.55 10.43
C VAL A 59 10.27 -9.71 9.98
N ALA A 60 10.64 -9.69 8.71
CA ALA A 60 11.59 -10.58 8.06
C ALA A 60 12.75 -9.74 7.50
N ILE A 61 13.97 -10.12 7.81
CA ILE A 61 15.19 -9.55 7.23
C ILE A 61 16.05 -10.72 6.76
N SER A 62 16.46 -10.64 5.51
CA SER A 62 17.45 -11.50 4.89
C SER A 62 18.64 -10.64 4.49
N HIS A 63 19.85 -11.19 4.63
CA HIS A 63 21.07 -10.50 4.23
C HIS A 63 22.13 -11.52 3.86
N ASN A 64 22.63 -11.44 2.63
CA ASN A 64 23.36 -12.53 1.97
C ASN A 64 22.54 -13.84 2.01
N ASP A 65 23.19 -14.99 2.10
CA ASP A 65 22.52 -16.29 2.11
C ASP A 65 21.88 -16.68 3.46
N GLU A 66 21.63 -15.72 4.35
CA GLU A 66 21.14 -15.97 5.72
C GLU A 66 19.78 -15.30 6.00
N VAL A 67 18.92 -16.04 6.72
CA VAL A 67 17.79 -15.46 7.46
C VAL A 67 18.36 -14.62 8.61
N PHE A 68 18.61 -13.35 8.34
CA PHE A 68 19.29 -12.44 9.26
C PHE A 68 18.47 -12.12 10.51
N TYR A 69 17.17 -11.89 10.37
CA TYR A 69 16.30 -11.60 11.50
C TYR A 69 14.84 -11.92 11.20
N THR A 70 14.16 -12.57 12.13
CA THR A 70 12.70 -12.72 12.10
C THR A 70 12.14 -12.46 13.48
N LYS A 71 11.12 -11.61 13.58
CA LYS A 71 10.49 -11.31 14.87
C LYS A 71 9.08 -10.77 14.71
N GLY A 72 8.21 -11.18 15.64
CA GLY A 72 6.91 -10.58 15.83
C GLY A 72 6.89 -9.58 16.98
N TYR A 73 6.07 -8.56 16.82
CA TYR A 73 5.86 -7.48 17.77
C TYR A 73 4.36 -7.33 18.04
N GLY A 74 4.01 -7.13 19.32
CA GLY A 74 2.63 -6.89 19.73
C GLY A 74 1.75 -8.14 19.70
N THR A 75 0.44 -7.92 19.65
CA THR A 75 -0.57 -8.99 19.73
C THR A 75 -1.72 -8.72 18.77
N PHE A 76 -2.49 -9.75 18.46
CA PHE A 76 -3.82 -9.61 17.89
C PHE A 76 -4.84 -9.15 18.94
N ALA A 77 -6.06 -8.85 18.49
CA ALA A 77 -7.14 -8.36 19.34
C ALA A 77 -7.63 -9.38 20.38
N ASP A 78 -7.42 -10.68 20.13
CA ASP A 78 -7.71 -11.78 21.05
C ASP A 78 -6.58 -12.02 22.08
N GLY A 79 -5.48 -11.25 22.00
CA GLY A 79 -4.32 -11.35 22.89
C GLY A 79 -3.25 -12.32 22.42
N GLN A 80 -3.41 -13.02 21.30
CA GLN A 80 -2.36 -13.88 20.77
C GLN A 80 -1.13 -13.06 20.37
N SER A 81 0.05 -13.49 20.84
CA SER A 81 1.32 -12.83 20.51
C SER A 81 1.72 -13.09 19.06
N ILE A 82 2.25 -12.05 18.42
CA ILE A 82 2.79 -12.17 17.07
C ILE A 82 4.24 -12.62 17.16
N THR A 83 4.63 -13.56 16.30
CA THR A 83 5.96 -14.16 16.23
C THR A 83 6.47 -14.17 14.78
N GLY A 84 7.71 -14.62 14.56
CA GLY A 84 8.25 -14.84 13.21
C GLY A 84 7.45 -15.87 12.40
N ASP A 85 6.78 -16.79 13.08
CA ASP A 85 6.05 -17.93 12.48
C ASP A 85 4.54 -17.67 12.38
N THR A 86 4.08 -16.49 12.82
CA THR A 86 2.68 -16.11 12.71
C THR A 86 2.29 -15.96 11.24
N PRO A 87 1.22 -16.62 10.77
CA PRO A 87 0.80 -16.53 9.39
C PRO A 87 0.07 -15.21 9.12
N PHE A 88 0.44 -14.54 8.03
CA PHE A 88 -0.18 -13.32 7.53
C PHE A 88 -0.61 -13.50 6.07
N PRO A 89 -1.83 -13.07 5.71
CA PRO A 89 -2.18 -12.89 4.31
C PRO A 89 -1.30 -11.77 3.71
N ILE A 90 -0.41 -12.12 2.78
CA ILE A 90 0.58 -11.18 2.22
C ILE A 90 0.02 -10.36 1.06
N ALA A 91 -1.26 -10.58 0.72
CA ALA A 91 -1.99 -9.86 -0.32
C ALA A 91 -1.16 -9.77 -1.61
N SER A 92 -0.97 -8.57 -2.17
CA SER A 92 -0.34 -8.40 -3.48
C SER A 92 1.14 -8.74 -3.58
N LEU A 93 1.85 -9.04 -2.47
CA LEU A 93 3.15 -9.72 -2.57
C LEU A 93 3.02 -11.08 -3.30
N SER A 94 1.82 -11.66 -3.33
CA SER A 94 1.54 -12.89 -4.09
C SER A 94 1.83 -12.76 -5.59
N LYS A 95 1.84 -11.54 -6.14
CA LYS A 95 1.97 -11.32 -7.59
C LYS A 95 3.34 -11.73 -8.10
N SER A 96 4.42 -11.38 -7.40
CA SER A 96 5.77 -11.78 -7.81
C SER A 96 5.94 -13.31 -7.76
N ILE A 97 5.33 -13.99 -6.79
CA ILE A 97 5.30 -15.45 -6.73
C ILE A 97 4.49 -16.06 -7.89
N THR A 98 3.33 -15.50 -8.22
CA THR A 98 2.52 -15.91 -9.39
C THR A 98 3.29 -15.69 -10.70
N ALA A 99 4.00 -14.57 -10.82
CA ALA A 99 4.85 -14.29 -11.98
C ALA A 99 5.98 -15.31 -12.09
N LEU A 100 6.65 -15.67 -10.98
CA LEU A 100 7.65 -16.74 -10.98
C LEU A 100 7.07 -18.07 -11.51
N ALA A 101 5.85 -18.45 -11.12
CA ALA A 101 5.21 -19.66 -11.63
C ALA A 101 4.98 -19.62 -13.16
N VAL A 102 4.60 -18.46 -13.70
CA VAL A 102 4.50 -18.24 -15.15
C VAL A 102 5.89 -18.37 -15.80
N LEU A 103 6.91 -17.73 -15.23
CA LEU A 103 8.26 -17.74 -15.78
C LEU A 103 8.92 -19.12 -15.72
N GLN A 104 8.60 -19.96 -14.73
CA GLN A 104 9.03 -21.37 -14.69
C GLN A 104 8.44 -22.17 -15.87
N LEU A 105 7.24 -21.83 -16.34
CA LEU A 105 6.65 -22.43 -17.53
C LEU A 105 7.20 -21.83 -18.83
N VAL A 106 7.62 -20.57 -18.80
CA VAL A 106 8.37 -19.93 -19.91
C VAL A 106 9.73 -20.59 -20.10
N ASP A 107 10.48 -20.81 -19.02
CA ASP A 107 11.76 -21.53 -19.05
C ASP A 107 11.62 -22.94 -19.64
N LYS A 108 10.50 -23.61 -19.36
CA LYS A 108 10.15 -24.94 -19.92
C LYS A 108 9.64 -24.88 -21.38
N GLY A 109 9.58 -23.70 -22.00
CA GLY A 109 9.07 -23.50 -23.36
C GLY A 109 7.58 -23.79 -23.52
N ARG A 110 6.81 -23.75 -22.42
CA ARG A 110 5.36 -24.05 -22.41
C ARG A 110 4.48 -22.82 -22.49
N ILE A 111 5.05 -21.67 -22.12
CA ILE A 111 4.44 -20.34 -22.26
C ILE A 111 5.47 -19.47 -22.99
N ASP A 112 5.01 -18.72 -23.97
CA ASP A 112 5.74 -17.61 -24.56
C ASP A 112 5.18 -16.31 -23.99
N LEU A 113 6.07 -15.41 -23.55
CA LEU A 113 5.73 -14.12 -22.97
C LEU A 113 5.04 -13.19 -23.97
N ASP A 114 5.41 -13.27 -25.25
CA ASP A 114 4.94 -12.37 -26.29
C ASP A 114 3.79 -12.97 -27.11
N GLU A 115 3.40 -14.20 -26.80
CA GLU A 115 2.23 -14.86 -27.36
C GLU A 115 0.93 -14.32 -26.74
N ALA A 116 -0.12 -14.21 -27.56
CA ALA A 116 -1.42 -13.76 -27.14
C ALA A 116 -2.04 -14.71 -26.11
N TYR A 117 -2.55 -14.19 -24.99
CA TYR A 117 -3.21 -15.00 -23.96
C TYR A 117 -4.35 -15.86 -24.55
N VAL A 118 -5.10 -15.30 -25.49
CA VAL A 118 -6.24 -15.97 -26.14
C VAL A 118 -5.81 -17.20 -26.95
N SER A 119 -4.56 -17.30 -27.41
CA SER A 119 -4.13 -18.49 -28.18
C SER A 119 -4.01 -19.75 -27.32
N TYR A 120 -3.84 -19.60 -26.00
CA TYR A 120 -3.89 -20.71 -25.04
C TYR A 120 -5.32 -21.17 -24.71
N PHE A 121 -6.33 -20.38 -25.10
CA PHE A 121 -7.75 -20.60 -24.78
C PHE A 121 -8.61 -20.41 -26.04
N PRO A 122 -8.57 -21.35 -27.00
CA PRO A 122 -9.22 -21.20 -28.30
C PRO A 122 -10.75 -21.06 -28.25
N GLU A 123 -11.38 -21.39 -27.11
CA GLU A 123 -12.80 -21.16 -26.85
C GLU A 123 -13.16 -19.68 -26.63
N LEU A 124 -12.18 -18.82 -26.36
CA LEU A 124 -12.41 -17.39 -26.19
C LEU A 124 -12.74 -16.72 -27.52
N SER A 125 -13.84 -15.98 -27.53
CA SER A 125 -14.33 -15.19 -28.66
C SER A 125 -14.62 -13.75 -28.21
N PRO A 126 -13.58 -12.93 -27.97
CA PRO A 126 -13.72 -11.53 -27.57
C PRO A 126 -14.56 -10.70 -28.53
N ARG A 127 -15.51 -9.93 -27.99
CA ARG A 127 -16.27 -8.91 -28.72
C ARG A 127 -15.39 -7.73 -29.11
N ASP A 128 -14.56 -7.27 -28.17
CA ASP A 128 -13.51 -6.29 -28.45
C ASP A 128 -12.30 -7.02 -29.06
N SER A 129 -12.00 -6.74 -30.32
CA SER A 129 -10.94 -7.45 -31.06
C SER A 129 -9.56 -7.27 -30.44
N ARG A 130 -9.33 -6.16 -29.74
CA ARG A 130 -8.03 -5.81 -29.11
C ARG A 130 -7.64 -6.77 -27.99
N VAL A 131 -8.61 -7.46 -27.39
CA VAL A 131 -8.35 -8.51 -26.39
C VAL A 131 -7.48 -9.63 -26.97
N ARG A 132 -7.55 -9.87 -28.30
CA ARG A 132 -6.71 -10.86 -28.99
C ARG A 132 -5.24 -10.46 -29.05
N ASP A 133 -4.92 -9.19 -28.79
CA ASP A 133 -3.56 -8.64 -28.79
C ASP A 133 -2.96 -8.56 -27.37
N ILE A 134 -3.70 -8.99 -26.34
CA ILE A 134 -3.17 -9.08 -24.97
C ILE A 134 -2.20 -10.25 -24.90
N THR A 135 -0.90 -9.98 -24.75
CA THR A 135 0.13 -10.99 -24.53
C THR A 135 0.24 -11.35 -23.05
N VAL A 136 0.92 -12.46 -22.74
CA VAL A 136 1.24 -12.84 -21.36
C VAL A 136 2.09 -11.76 -20.68
N ARG A 137 3.02 -11.12 -21.39
CA ARG A 137 3.82 -9.99 -20.92
C ARG A 137 2.97 -8.78 -20.57
N HIS A 138 1.93 -8.48 -21.36
CA HIS A 138 1.00 -7.38 -21.03
C HIS A 138 0.27 -7.62 -19.70
N LEU A 139 -0.13 -8.85 -19.40
CA LEU A 139 -0.73 -9.20 -18.11
C LEU A 139 0.28 -9.04 -16.96
N LEU A 140 1.49 -9.59 -17.12
CA LEU A 140 2.56 -9.50 -16.11
C LEU A 140 2.93 -8.04 -15.80
N ASN A 141 2.96 -7.18 -16.81
CA ASN A 141 3.38 -5.78 -16.68
C ASN A 141 2.22 -4.81 -16.41
N GLN A 142 0.99 -5.31 -16.19
CA GLN A 142 -0.19 -4.48 -15.93
C GLN A 142 -0.51 -3.50 -17.08
N THR A 143 -0.26 -3.90 -18.33
CA THR A 143 -0.49 -3.09 -19.54
C THR A 143 -1.50 -3.73 -20.50
N SER A 144 -2.34 -4.64 -20.03
CA SER A 144 -3.34 -5.35 -20.84
C SER A 144 -4.48 -4.49 -21.40
N GLY A 145 -4.64 -3.26 -20.91
CA GLY A 145 -5.80 -2.41 -21.23
C GLY A 145 -7.03 -2.68 -20.35
N LEU A 146 -6.98 -3.68 -19.46
CA LEU A 146 -8.02 -3.93 -18.44
C LEU A 146 -7.86 -2.96 -17.25
N ASN A 147 -8.98 -2.53 -16.67
CA ASN A 147 -9.00 -1.79 -15.41
C ASN A 147 -10.33 -1.98 -14.65
N ASP A 148 -10.41 -1.42 -13.44
CA ASP A 148 -11.58 -1.57 -12.57
C ASP A 148 -12.86 -0.94 -13.12
N ARG A 149 -12.78 -0.03 -14.11
CA ARG A 149 -13.96 0.59 -14.73
C ARG A 149 -14.64 -0.34 -15.72
N THR A 150 -13.86 -1.16 -16.43
CA THR A 150 -14.38 -2.08 -17.47
C THR A 150 -14.51 -3.51 -16.96
N ASN A 151 -13.75 -3.89 -15.92
CA ASN A 151 -13.74 -5.24 -15.36
C ASN A 151 -13.53 -5.24 -13.82
N PRO A 152 -14.43 -4.68 -13.02
CA PRO A 152 -14.24 -4.61 -11.56
C PRO A 152 -14.16 -6.01 -10.93
N ASP A 153 -13.17 -6.24 -10.05
CA ASP A 153 -13.00 -7.47 -9.28
C ASP A 153 -13.63 -7.38 -7.89
N MET A 154 -13.20 -6.40 -7.08
CA MET A 154 -13.58 -6.29 -5.67
C MET A 154 -15.06 -5.96 -5.47
N THR A 155 -15.65 -5.21 -6.40
CA THR A 155 -17.07 -4.82 -6.35
C THR A 155 -17.97 -5.70 -7.22
N ARG A 156 -17.42 -6.76 -7.83
CA ARG A 156 -18.18 -7.69 -8.65
C ARG A 156 -19.22 -8.43 -7.80
N THR A 157 -20.40 -8.66 -8.35
CA THR A 157 -21.42 -9.53 -7.76
C THR A 157 -22.12 -10.32 -8.88
N PRO A 158 -22.10 -11.66 -8.87
CA PRO A 158 -21.44 -12.54 -7.89
C PRO A 158 -19.90 -12.55 -8.03
N GLN A 159 -19.21 -12.88 -6.93
CA GLN A 159 -17.78 -13.17 -6.93
C GLN A 159 -17.49 -14.51 -7.63
N PHE A 160 -16.26 -14.70 -8.12
CA PHE A 160 -15.85 -15.97 -8.71
C PHE A 160 -15.68 -17.06 -7.66
N HIS A 161 -15.78 -18.31 -8.10
CA HIS A 161 -15.51 -19.49 -7.31
C HIS A 161 -14.22 -20.21 -7.72
N SER A 162 -13.71 -19.96 -8.93
CA SER A 162 -12.50 -20.59 -9.47
C SER A 162 -11.81 -19.70 -10.51
N LEU A 163 -10.54 -20.01 -10.80
CA LEU A 163 -9.72 -19.27 -11.77
C LEU A 163 -10.31 -19.30 -13.19
N ILE A 164 -10.87 -20.44 -13.60
CA ILE A 164 -11.43 -20.63 -14.94
C ILE A 164 -12.65 -19.73 -15.21
N GLU A 165 -13.36 -19.28 -14.17
CA GLU A 165 -14.49 -18.36 -14.31
C GLU A 165 -14.07 -16.94 -14.71
N ALA A 166 -12.78 -16.59 -14.60
CA ALA A 166 -12.28 -15.30 -15.05
C ALA A 166 -12.18 -15.21 -16.58
N ASN A 167 -11.94 -16.34 -17.27
CA ASN A 167 -11.72 -16.38 -18.72
C ASN A 167 -12.91 -15.87 -19.54
N PRO A 168 -14.17 -16.31 -19.31
CA PRO A 168 -15.31 -15.86 -20.09
C PRO A 168 -15.53 -14.35 -20.11
N LEU A 169 -15.00 -13.60 -19.13
CA LEU A 169 -15.14 -12.14 -19.11
C LEU A 169 -14.36 -11.44 -20.20
N LEU A 170 -13.29 -12.07 -20.70
CA LEU A 170 -12.57 -11.58 -21.87
C LEU A 170 -13.47 -11.56 -23.12
N ASN A 171 -14.57 -12.33 -23.13
CA ASN A 171 -15.54 -12.28 -24.22
C ASN A 171 -16.41 -11.01 -24.19
N GLU A 172 -16.59 -10.41 -23.02
CA GLU A 172 -17.57 -9.35 -22.78
C GLU A 172 -16.94 -7.98 -22.52
N VAL A 173 -15.69 -7.95 -22.06
CA VAL A 173 -14.99 -6.71 -21.70
C VAL A 173 -14.70 -5.84 -22.92
N GLU A 174 -14.81 -4.53 -22.72
CA GLU A 174 -14.27 -3.51 -23.61
C GLU A 174 -13.00 -2.94 -22.97
N LEU A 175 -11.87 -2.96 -23.69
CA LEU A 175 -10.60 -2.48 -23.12
C LEU A 175 -10.62 -0.95 -22.96
N ALA A 176 -10.08 -0.46 -21.86
CA ALA A 176 -9.96 0.97 -21.62
C ALA A 176 -8.86 1.60 -22.49
N HIS A 177 -7.83 0.83 -22.84
CA HIS A 177 -6.68 1.24 -23.65
C HIS A 177 -6.21 0.09 -24.55
N GLU A 178 -5.43 0.41 -25.58
CA GLU A 178 -4.75 -0.61 -26.38
C GLU A 178 -3.75 -1.39 -25.52
N PRO A 179 -3.65 -2.72 -25.66
CA PRO A 179 -2.63 -3.51 -24.96
C PRO A 179 -1.21 -2.97 -25.21
N GLY A 180 -0.39 -2.93 -24.17
CA GLY A 180 0.98 -2.44 -24.21
C GLY A 180 1.14 -0.91 -24.14
N THR A 181 0.06 -0.13 -24.17
CA THR A 181 0.17 1.35 -24.28
C THR A 181 0.03 2.12 -22.95
N THR A 182 -0.66 1.56 -21.96
CA THR A 182 -0.96 2.25 -20.70
C THR A 182 -0.81 1.29 -19.54
N TYR A 183 -0.09 1.72 -18.49
CA TYR A 183 -0.05 1.02 -17.21
C TYR A 183 -1.36 1.23 -16.44
N SER A 184 -1.96 0.13 -15.99
CA SER A 184 -3.14 0.12 -15.11
C SER A 184 -3.06 -1.09 -14.19
N TYR A 185 -2.71 -0.84 -12.92
CA TYR A 185 -2.67 -1.89 -11.91
C TYR A 185 -4.06 -2.51 -11.72
N HIS A 186 -4.18 -3.80 -12.06
CA HIS A 186 -5.45 -4.49 -12.09
C HIS A 186 -5.28 -5.96 -11.67
N ASN A 187 -5.94 -6.37 -10.59
CA ASN A 187 -5.76 -7.73 -10.04
C ASN A 187 -6.18 -8.85 -11.00
N PRO A 188 -7.25 -8.71 -11.81
CA PRO A 188 -7.60 -9.73 -12.81
C PRO A 188 -6.49 -10.10 -13.79
N ASN A 189 -5.52 -9.22 -14.05
CA ASN A 189 -4.36 -9.61 -14.86
C ASN A 189 -3.62 -10.81 -14.25
N TYR A 190 -3.46 -10.83 -12.92
CA TYR A 190 -2.78 -11.91 -12.19
C TYR A 190 -3.70 -13.10 -11.91
N MET A 191 -5.02 -12.93 -11.93
CA MET A 191 -5.96 -14.05 -11.93
C MET A 191 -5.88 -14.82 -13.25
N LEU A 192 -5.83 -14.11 -14.38
CA LEU A 192 -5.65 -14.72 -15.70
C LEU A 192 -4.30 -15.46 -15.79
N LEU A 193 -3.23 -14.88 -15.25
CA LEU A 193 -1.92 -15.55 -15.19
C LEU A 193 -1.96 -16.82 -14.34
N ALA A 194 -2.62 -16.81 -13.18
CA ALA A 194 -2.78 -18.00 -12.35
C ALA A 194 -3.62 -19.07 -13.06
N ASN A 195 -4.69 -18.66 -13.75
CA ASN A 195 -5.48 -19.55 -14.60
C ASN A 195 -4.65 -20.16 -15.73
N LEU A 196 -3.75 -19.39 -16.35
CA LEU A 196 -2.82 -19.88 -17.37
C LEU A 196 -1.86 -20.92 -16.79
N VAL A 197 -1.30 -20.70 -15.60
CA VAL A 197 -0.47 -21.70 -14.92
C VAL A 197 -1.25 -22.99 -14.68
N GLU A 198 -2.47 -22.91 -14.16
CA GLU A 198 -3.32 -24.08 -13.92
C GLU A 198 -3.64 -24.84 -15.21
N SER A 199 -4.06 -24.12 -16.26
CA SER A 199 -4.45 -24.69 -17.54
C SER A 199 -3.29 -25.34 -18.28
N ILE A 200 -2.12 -24.68 -18.28
CA ILE A 200 -0.94 -25.20 -18.97
C ILE A 200 -0.31 -26.33 -18.15
N SER A 201 -0.12 -26.17 -16.84
CA SER A 201 0.51 -27.21 -16.02
C SER A 201 -0.35 -28.47 -15.88
N GLY A 202 -1.67 -28.34 -15.86
CA GLY A 202 -2.61 -29.40 -15.50
C GLY A 202 -2.69 -29.64 -13.98
N GLU A 203 -2.06 -28.79 -13.18
CA GLU A 203 -2.07 -28.81 -11.71
C GLU A 203 -2.92 -27.65 -11.22
N ARG A 204 -3.68 -27.84 -10.11
CA ARG A 204 -4.32 -26.68 -9.47
C ARG A 204 -3.26 -25.65 -9.11
N PHE A 205 -3.57 -24.37 -9.26
CA PHE A 205 -2.59 -23.31 -9.03
C PHE A 205 -1.92 -23.40 -7.65
N SER A 206 -2.70 -23.66 -6.59
CA SER A 206 -2.17 -23.85 -5.23
C SER A 206 -1.21 -25.04 -5.09
N ASP A 207 -1.45 -26.15 -5.79
CA ASP A 207 -0.57 -27.31 -5.80
C ASP A 207 0.71 -27.03 -6.59
N TYR A 208 0.61 -26.26 -7.68
CA TYR A 208 1.77 -25.84 -8.46
C TYR A 208 2.72 -24.98 -7.59
N LEU A 209 2.18 -23.98 -6.89
CA LEU A 209 2.95 -23.12 -6.00
C LEU A 209 3.64 -23.94 -4.89
N ASP A 210 2.91 -24.83 -4.22
CA ASP A 210 3.47 -25.69 -3.17
C ASP A 210 4.62 -26.57 -3.69
N ARG A 211 4.44 -27.21 -4.85
CA ARG A 211 5.39 -28.18 -5.39
C ARG A 211 6.61 -27.55 -6.03
N HIS A 212 6.44 -26.47 -6.78
CA HIS A 212 7.48 -25.91 -7.65
C HIS A 212 8.13 -24.64 -7.07
N ILE A 213 7.54 -24.05 -6.02
CA ILE A 213 8.07 -22.83 -5.39
C ILE A 213 8.26 -23.02 -3.88
N PHE A 214 7.19 -23.26 -3.11
CA PHE A 214 7.28 -23.22 -1.65
C PHE A 214 8.17 -24.32 -1.07
N LYS A 215 7.94 -25.59 -1.44
CA LYS A 215 8.77 -26.71 -0.96
C LYS A 215 10.22 -26.63 -1.40
N PRO A 216 10.55 -26.35 -2.68
CA PRO A 216 11.94 -26.17 -3.11
C PRO A 216 12.68 -25.06 -2.37
N LEU A 217 11.97 -24.00 -1.96
CA LEU A 217 12.54 -22.89 -1.18
C LEU A 217 12.49 -23.12 0.34
N GLY A 218 11.93 -24.24 0.81
CA GLY A 218 11.78 -24.53 2.24
C GLY A 218 10.77 -23.62 2.95
N MET A 219 9.83 -23.02 2.21
CA MET A 219 8.76 -22.17 2.71
C MET A 219 7.60 -23.02 3.28
N ASN A 220 7.88 -23.74 4.37
CA ASN A 220 7.01 -24.82 4.88
C ASN A 220 5.72 -24.34 5.58
N HIS A 221 5.62 -23.05 5.90
CA HIS A 221 4.46 -22.43 6.53
C HIS A 221 3.67 -21.53 5.56
N THR A 222 4.08 -21.50 4.29
CA THR A 222 3.42 -20.73 3.23
C THR A 222 2.40 -21.59 2.50
N PHE A 223 1.21 -21.04 2.28
CA PHE A 223 0.14 -21.71 1.55
C PHE A 223 -0.71 -20.73 0.74
N SER A 224 -1.43 -21.24 -0.25
CA SER A 224 -2.34 -20.45 -1.08
C SER A 224 -3.80 -20.70 -0.72
N VAL A 225 -4.61 -19.65 -0.75
CA VAL A 225 -6.06 -19.65 -0.63
C VAL A 225 -6.69 -18.91 -1.81
N SER A 226 -7.88 -19.33 -2.23
CA SER A 226 -8.57 -18.73 -3.38
C SER A 226 -9.52 -17.60 -2.99
N THR A 227 -9.95 -17.54 -1.73
CA THR A 227 -10.94 -16.55 -1.25
C THR A 227 -10.60 -15.99 0.12
N THR A 228 -11.02 -14.75 0.38
CA THR A 228 -10.95 -14.17 1.74
C THR A 228 -11.83 -14.91 2.75
N GLN A 229 -12.82 -15.70 2.31
CA GLN A 229 -13.58 -16.58 3.19
C GLN A 229 -12.70 -17.65 3.83
N GLN A 230 -11.76 -18.22 3.08
CA GLN A 230 -10.80 -19.20 3.60
C GLN A 230 -9.83 -18.55 4.59
N ILE A 231 -9.47 -17.28 4.40
CA ILE A 231 -8.70 -16.51 5.40
C ILE A 231 -9.52 -16.37 6.68
N ASN A 232 -10.74 -15.84 6.58
CA ASN A 232 -11.61 -15.57 7.72
C ASN A 232 -12.02 -16.83 8.50
N GLY A 233 -12.06 -17.98 7.83
CA GLY A 233 -12.41 -19.27 8.44
C GLY A 233 -11.21 -20.07 8.98
N ASN A 234 -9.98 -19.57 8.83
CA ASN A 234 -8.79 -20.27 9.29
C ASN A 234 -8.38 -19.77 10.68
N GLU A 235 -8.49 -20.64 11.69
CA GLU A 235 -8.14 -20.33 13.08
C GLU A 235 -6.66 -19.97 13.29
N ALA A 236 -5.78 -20.40 12.37
CA ALA A 236 -4.38 -20.04 12.43
C ALA A 236 -4.12 -18.58 12.02
N ILE A 237 -5.07 -17.93 11.33
CA ILE A 237 -4.96 -16.53 10.87
C ILE A 237 -5.87 -15.66 11.73
N PRO A 238 -5.36 -15.01 12.78
CA PRO A 238 -6.21 -14.25 13.68
C PRO A 238 -6.72 -12.98 12.99
N PRO A 239 -7.96 -12.55 13.26
CA PRO A 239 -8.56 -11.42 12.56
C PRO A 239 -7.73 -10.14 12.64
N GLY A 240 -7.47 -9.55 11.48
CA GLY A 240 -6.88 -8.22 11.36
C GLY A 240 -7.80 -7.10 11.86
N HIS A 241 -7.38 -5.86 11.63
CA HIS A 241 -8.15 -4.69 12.04
C HIS A 241 -7.98 -3.49 11.11
N TYR A 242 -8.84 -2.50 11.26
CA TYR A 242 -8.59 -1.14 10.76
C TYR A 242 -8.67 -0.13 11.90
N SER A 243 -8.13 1.07 11.68
CA SER A 243 -8.08 2.12 12.72
C SER A 243 -9.25 3.10 12.58
N ILE A 244 -9.86 3.45 13.73
CA ILE A 244 -10.77 4.59 13.85
C ILE A 244 -10.28 5.45 15.01
N LEU A 245 -9.92 6.71 14.75
CA LEU A 245 -9.48 7.66 15.78
C LEU A 245 -8.34 7.09 16.65
N GLY A 246 -7.35 6.46 16.00
CA GLY A 246 -6.22 5.80 16.65
C GLY A 246 -6.56 4.54 17.44
N ARG A 247 -7.74 3.94 17.24
CA ARG A 247 -8.15 2.68 17.88
C ARG A 247 -8.36 1.58 16.86
N SER A 248 -7.72 0.43 17.10
CA SER A 248 -7.91 -0.80 16.34
C SER A 248 -9.31 -1.37 16.53
N LEU A 249 -10.02 -1.62 15.42
CA LEU A 249 -11.29 -2.32 15.39
C LEU A 249 -11.15 -3.62 14.59
N SER A 250 -11.17 -4.76 15.28
CA SER A 250 -11.06 -6.07 14.65
C SER A 250 -12.26 -6.35 13.75
N ARG A 251 -11.98 -6.83 12.53
CA ARG A 251 -12.98 -7.21 11.52
C ARG A 251 -12.42 -8.31 10.62
N SER A 252 -13.34 -9.09 10.05
CA SER A 252 -13.07 -10.02 8.97
C SER A 252 -12.96 -9.28 7.63
N GLU A 253 -12.24 -9.86 6.68
CA GLU A 253 -12.20 -9.36 5.30
C GLU A 253 -13.56 -9.52 4.62
N PRO A 254 -14.03 -8.55 3.82
CA PRO A 254 -15.13 -8.74 2.88
C PRO A 254 -14.87 -9.92 1.94
N LEU A 255 -15.94 -10.59 1.50
CA LEU A 255 -15.85 -11.71 0.56
C LEU A 255 -15.28 -11.25 -0.78
N TRP A 256 -14.18 -11.87 -1.20
CA TRP A 256 -13.47 -11.55 -2.43
C TRP A 256 -12.71 -12.78 -2.93
N PHE A 257 -12.75 -13.03 -4.24
CA PHE A 257 -11.91 -14.02 -4.90
C PHE A 257 -10.52 -13.43 -5.17
N ILE A 258 -9.47 -14.09 -4.69
CA ILE A 258 -8.12 -13.54 -4.56
C ILE A 258 -7.01 -14.44 -5.12
N ASP A 259 -7.37 -15.57 -5.73
CA ASP A 259 -6.41 -16.56 -6.23
C ASP A 259 -5.58 -16.03 -7.40
N GLY A 260 -4.25 -16.05 -7.27
CA GLY A 260 -3.30 -15.38 -8.17
C GLY A 260 -2.80 -14.02 -7.68
N PRO A 261 -3.63 -12.96 -7.58
CA PRO A 261 -3.17 -11.63 -7.24
C PRO A 261 -2.92 -11.40 -5.74
N ALA A 262 -3.54 -12.18 -4.84
CA ALA A 262 -3.51 -11.87 -3.41
C ALA A 262 -3.68 -13.08 -2.45
N GLY A 263 -3.74 -14.31 -2.97
CA GLY A 263 -4.14 -15.51 -2.24
C GLY A 263 -3.09 -16.15 -1.33
N ILE A 264 -1.86 -15.64 -1.26
CA ILE A 264 -0.80 -16.29 -0.48
C ILE A 264 -0.86 -15.82 0.98
N VAL A 265 -0.70 -16.79 1.88
CA VAL A 265 -0.49 -16.60 3.33
C VAL A 265 0.91 -17.12 3.64
N SER A 266 1.72 -16.32 4.32
CA SER A 266 3.12 -16.63 4.61
C SER A 266 3.51 -16.20 6.04
N THR A 267 4.74 -16.48 6.43
CA THR A 267 5.35 -16.10 7.71
C THR A 267 6.59 -15.26 7.48
N ALA A 268 7.12 -14.57 8.51
CA ALA A 268 8.36 -13.83 8.36
C ALA A 268 9.54 -14.76 8.01
N GLU A 269 9.57 -15.96 8.61
CA GLU A 269 10.59 -16.97 8.32
C GLU A 269 10.61 -17.36 6.84
N ASP A 270 9.44 -17.65 6.28
CA ASP A 270 9.35 -18.06 4.88
C ASP A 270 9.56 -16.91 3.90
N MET A 271 9.09 -15.71 4.24
CA MET A 271 9.38 -14.51 3.44
C MET A 271 10.89 -14.23 3.38
N SER A 272 11.65 -14.47 4.45
CA SER A 272 13.13 -14.36 4.37
C SER A 272 13.73 -15.34 3.36
N LYS A 273 13.23 -16.59 3.29
CA LYS A 273 13.69 -17.59 2.30
C LYS A 273 13.34 -17.18 0.87
N TRP A 274 12.13 -16.65 0.68
CA TRP A 274 11.69 -16.08 -0.59
C TRP A 274 12.59 -14.93 -1.07
N MET A 275 12.95 -14.02 -0.16
CA MET A 275 13.83 -12.88 -0.48
C MET A 275 15.25 -13.34 -0.82
N ILE A 276 15.84 -14.28 -0.05
CA ILE A 276 17.15 -14.89 -0.36
C ILE A 276 17.15 -15.50 -1.76
N ALA A 277 16.07 -16.18 -2.13
CA ALA A 277 15.96 -16.82 -3.44
C ALA A 277 16.02 -15.82 -4.61
N GLN A 278 15.75 -14.52 -4.39
CA GLN A 278 15.84 -13.52 -5.45
C GLN A 278 17.28 -13.20 -5.84
N TYR A 279 18.20 -13.04 -4.89
CA TYR A 279 19.59 -12.66 -5.20
C TYR A 279 20.58 -13.83 -5.12
N SER A 280 20.19 -14.95 -4.51
CA SER A 280 21.05 -16.15 -4.37
C SER A 280 20.45 -17.43 -4.96
N GLY A 281 19.20 -17.38 -5.41
CA GLY A 281 18.51 -18.55 -5.95
C GLY A 281 18.79 -18.79 -7.43
N ASN A 282 18.83 -20.07 -7.83
CA ASN A 282 18.74 -20.50 -9.23
C ASN A 282 17.27 -20.70 -9.62
N LEU A 283 16.44 -19.66 -9.44
CA LEU A 283 14.99 -19.74 -9.68
C LEU A 283 14.66 -19.88 -11.17
N LEU A 284 15.41 -19.17 -12.02
CA LEU A 284 15.28 -19.10 -13.47
C LEU A 284 16.68 -18.89 -14.08
N PRO A 285 16.87 -19.11 -15.40
CA PRO A 285 18.11 -18.73 -16.07
C PRO A 285 18.42 -17.22 -15.92
N PRO A 286 19.70 -16.80 -15.92
CA PRO A 286 20.07 -15.41 -15.64
C PRO A 286 19.37 -14.35 -16.50
N ALA A 287 19.15 -14.63 -17.79
CA ALA A 287 18.45 -13.70 -18.68
C ALA A 287 16.97 -13.51 -18.30
N LEU A 288 16.32 -14.56 -17.78
CA LEU A 288 14.92 -14.51 -17.36
C LEU A 288 14.80 -13.91 -15.95
N MET A 289 15.76 -14.16 -15.06
CA MET A 289 15.87 -13.45 -13.79
C MET A 289 16.03 -11.93 -13.98
N ASN A 290 16.88 -11.51 -14.92
CA ASN A 290 17.02 -10.09 -15.23
C ASN A 290 15.69 -9.47 -15.71
N GLN A 291 14.92 -10.17 -16.54
CA GLN A 291 13.58 -9.71 -16.93
C GLN A 291 12.61 -9.68 -15.74
N PHE A 292 12.66 -10.68 -14.87
CA PHE A 292 11.82 -10.77 -13.68
C PHE A 292 12.06 -9.60 -12.71
N HIS A 293 13.30 -9.12 -12.60
CA HIS A 293 13.69 -8.02 -11.73
C HIS A 293 13.68 -6.64 -12.39
N SER A 294 13.22 -6.54 -13.64
CA SER A 294 13.20 -5.28 -14.38
C SER A 294 11.78 -4.71 -14.49
N ALA A 295 11.68 -3.38 -14.50
CA ALA A 295 10.46 -2.69 -14.86
C ALA A 295 10.13 -2.94 -16.34
N GLY A 296 8.84 -2.89 -16.69
CA GLY A 296 8.43 -2.80 -18.09
C GLY A 296 8.67 -1.41 -18.69
N ASP A 297 8.47 -1.27 -20.00
CA ASP A 297 8.78 -0.03 -20.72
C ASP A 297 7.87 1.16 -20.38
N ILE A 298 6.70 0.92 -19.79
CA ILE A 298 5.63 1.92 -19.63
C ILE A 298 5.60 2.56 -18.23
N ALA A 299 6.02 1.81 -17.22
CA ALA A 299 5.92 2.19 -15.81
C ALA A 299 7.01 1.48 -15.01
N PRO A 300 7.36 1.93 -13.80
CA PRO A 300 8.35 1.27 -12.94
C PRO A 300 7.85 -0.07 -12.36
N TYR A 301 6.98 -0.79 -13.08
CA TYR A 301 6.39 -2.07 -12.69
C TYR A 301 6.70 -3.13 -13.75
N GLY A 302 7.13 -4.31 -13.32
CA GLY A 302 7.36 -5.46 -14.18
C GLY A 302 7.20 -6.77 -13.42
N MET A 303 6.48 -7.72 -14.00
CA MET A 303 6.38 -9.11 -13.52
C MET A 303 6.16 -9.28 -12.01
N GLY A 304 5.37 -8.41 -11.37
CA GLY A 304 4.99 -8.56 -9.96
C GLY A 304 5.81 -7.70 -9.01
N TRP A 305 6.68 -6.85 -9.54
CA TRP A 305 7.55 -5.95 -8.80
C TRP A 305 7.37 -4.51 -9.28
N LEU A 306 7.46 -3.57 -8.34
CA LEU A 306 7.99 -2.25 -8.63
C LEU A 306 9.52 -2.37 -8.66
N ALA A 307 10.13 -1.99 -9.76
CA ALA A 307 11.57 -2.09 -9.94
C ALA A 307 12.14 -0.69 -10.19
N ASP A 308 13.18 -0.35 -9.45
CA ASP A 308 13.87 0.94 -9.55
C ASP A 308 15.39 0.73 -9.51
N GLN A 309 16.10 1.71 -10.05
CA GLN A 309 17.55 1.76 -10.00
C GLN A 309 17.97 3.09 -9.41
N ASP A 310 18.46 3.05 -8.16
CA ASP A 310 19.02 4.23 -7.51
C ASP A 310 20.53 4.31 -7.74
N GLU A 311 21.04 5.54 -7.91
CA GLU A 311 22.47 5.81 -8.07
C GLU A 311 23.28 5.47 -6.80
N SER A 312 22.64 5.45 -5.63
CA SER A 312 23.29 5.17 -4.33
C SER A 312 23.01 3.79 -3.75
N GLY A 313 21.83 3.21 -3.98
CA GLY A 313 21.39 1.90 -3.45
C GLY A 313 21.31 0.75 -4.46
N GLY A 314 21.66 0.98 -5.74
CA GLY A 314 21.65 -0.06 -6.77
C GLY A 314 20.25 -0.50 -7.20
N ARG A 315 20.14 -1.72 -7.72
CA ARG A 315 18.87 -2.30 -8.19
C ARG A 315 18.00 -2.72 -7.01
N THR A 316 16.76 -2.23 -7.03
CA THR A 316 15.76 -2.57 -6.02
C THR A 316 14.51 -3.12 -6.69
N ILE A 317 13.92 -4.13 -6.05
CA ILE A 317 12.57 -4.60 -6.36
C ILE A 317 11.73 -4.53 -5.10
N SER A 318 10.49 -4.11 -5.23
CA SER A 318 9.59 -3.94 -4.10
C SER A 318 8.15 -4.24 -4.49
N HIS A 319 7.33 -4.55 -3.50
CA HIS A 319 5.89 -4.58 -3.70
C HIS A 319 5.18 -4.32 -2.37
N SER A 320 3.97 -3.79 -2.44
CA SER A 320 3.11 -3.60 -1.28
C SER A 320 1.90 -4.54 -1.36
N GLY A 321 1.51 -5.17 -0.25
CA GLY A 321 0.27 -5.93 -0.14
C GLY A 321 -0.77 -5.18 0.66
N ILE A 322 -2.01 -5.11 0.15
CA ILE A 322 -3.12 -4.41 0.81
C ILE A 322 -4.36 -5.30 0.84
N PHE A 323 -4.80 -5.59 2.06
CA PHE A 323 -6.16 -5.99 2.39
C PHE A 323 -6.81 -4.90 3.27
N TRP A 324 -8.09 -5.04 3.62
CA TRP A 324 -8.79 -4.05 4.44
C TRP A 324 -8.44 -4.14 5.93
N THR A 325 -7.88 -5.27 6.35
CA THR A 325 -7.56 -5.62 7.74
C THR A 325 -6.13 -6.11 7.92
N TYR A 326 -5.39 -6.33 6.83
CA TYR A 326 -3.96 -6.66 6.82
C TYR A 326 -3.20 -5.80 5.80
N LYS A 327 -1.91 -5.61 6.03
CA LYS A 327 -1.00 -4.88 5.14
C LYS A 327 0.36 -5.60 5.15
N SER A 328 1.05 -5.59 4.03
CA SER A 328 2.43 -6.05 3.96
C SER A 328 3.27 -5.12 3.08
N GLU A 329 4.55 -5.03 3.36
CA GLU A 329 5.55 -4.35 2.53
C GLU A 329 6.74 -5.27 2.33
N GLU A 330 7.38 -5.19 1.16
CA GLU A 330 8.61 -5.91 0.84
C GLU A 330 9.48 -5.07 -0.07
N THR A 331 10.76 -4.98 0.26
CA THR A 331 11.81 -4.45 -0.61
C THR A 331 13.02 -5.35 -0.56
N ILE A 332 13.58 -5.63 -1.72
CA ILE A 332 14.81 -6.40 -1.91
C ILE A 332 15.81 -5.51 -2.64
N TYR A 333 16.92 -5.22 -1.97
CA TYR A 333 18.09 -4.52 -2.48
C TYR A 333 19.03 -5.58 -3.07
N LEU A 334 18.90 -5.81 -4.38
CA LEU A 334 19.52 -6.96 -5.07
C LEU A 334 21.05 -6.90 -5.03
N ASP A 335 21.61 -5.70 -5.20
CA ASP A 335 23.07 -5.51 -5.22
C ASP A 335 23.69 -5.54 -3.81
N GLU A 336 22.89 -5.24 -2.77
CA GLU A 336 23.26 -5.39 -1.36
C GLU A 336 22.98 -6.81 -0.83
N GLN A 337 22.35 -7.67 -1.62
CA GLN A 337 21.83 -8.98 -1.18
C GLN A 337 21.03 -8.89 0.11
N MET A 338 20.18 -7.86 0.23
CA MET A 338 19.38 -7.59 1.42
C MET A 338 17.91 -7.57 1.06
N GLY A 339 17.08 -8.28 1.82
CA GLY A 339 15.62 -8.23 1.68
C GLY A 339 14.96 -7.96 3.02
N ILE A 340 13.99 -7.05 3.02
CA ILE A 340 13.22 -6.69 4.21
C ILE A 340 11.74 -6.81 3.85
N SER A 341 10.97 -7.52 4.69
CA SER A 341 9.52 -7.55 4.62
C SER A 341 8.89 -7.33 5.98
N VAL A 342 7.79 -6.58 6.01
CA VAL A 342 7.00 -6.35 7.23
C VAL A 342 5.53 -6.61 6.93
N MET A 343 4.91 -7.47 7.74
CA MET A 343 3.48 -7.76 7.68
C MET A 343 2.79 -7.21 8.92
N PHE A 344 1.74 -6.43 8.72
CA PHE A 344 1.00 -5.74 9.77
C PHE A 344 -0.38 -6.38 9.94
N ASN A 345 -0.83 -6.49 11.19
CA ASN A 345 -2.18 -6.98 11.49
C ASN A 345 -3.26 -5.88 11.34
N SER A 346 -2.92 -4.77 10.68
CA SER A 346 -3.79 -3.66 10.35
C SER A 346 -3.89 -3.47 8.84
N GLY A 347 -5.06 -3.11 8.34
CA GLY A 347 -5.25 -2.68 6.95
C GLY A 347 -4.63 -1.32 6.66
N LEU A 348 -4.79 -0.85 5.42
CA LEU A 348 -4.29 0.46 5.00
C LEU A 348 -4.88 1.60 5.85
N ASN A 349 -4.02 2.51 6.31
CA ASN A 349 -4.38 3.74 6.99
C ASN A 349 -3.68 4.91 6.30
N ALA A 350 -4.44 5.95 5.91
CA ALA A 350 -3.91 7.10 5.18
C ALA A 350 -2.88 7.94 5.95
N PHE A 351 -2.79 7.79 7.26
CA PHE A 351 -1.84 8.52 8.11
C PHE A 351 -0.56 7.75 8.41
N VAL A 352 -0.45 6.50 7.94
CA VAL A 352 0.72 5.65 8.15
C VAL A 352 1.51 5.54 6.86
N ASN A 353 2.79 5.90 6.90
CA ASN A 353 3.73 5.56 5.84
C ASN A 353 4.34 4.19 6.13
N TYR A 354 3.82 3.14 5.49
CA TYR A 354 4.28 1.77 5.72
C TYR A 354 5.68 1.50 5.15
N SER A 355 6.07 2.13 4.04
CA SER A 355 7.41 1.95 3.46
C SER A 355 8.51 2.45 4.39
N ALA A 356 8.23 3.47 5.22
CA ALA A 356 9.19 3.99 6.20
C ALA A 356 9.65 2.92 7.20
N PHE A 357 8.86 1.87 7.46
CA PHE A 357 9.31 0.75 8.29
C PHE A 357 10.45 -0.02 7.60
N ILE A 358 10.34 -0.23 6.28
CA ILE A 358 11.39 -0.84 5.47
C ILE A 358 12.62 0.07 5.42
N ASP A 359 12.41 1.34 5.08
CA ASP A 359 13.49 2.33 4.93
C ASP A 359 14.28 2.46 6.23
N GLY A 360 13.60 2.62 7.37
CA GLY A 360 14.28 2.74 8.67
C GLY A 360 15.01 1.46 9.10
N ILE A 361 14.53 0.26 8.73
CA ILE A 361 15.30 -0.97 8.97
C ILE A 361 16.54 -0.99 8.07
N ALA A 362 16.40 -0.61 6.81
CA ALA A 362 17.52 -0.54 5.87
C ALA A 362 18.58 0.48 6.32
N ASP A 363 18.17 1.64 6.83
CA ASP A 363 19.06 2.66 7.40
C ASP A 363 19.88 2.08 8.56
N ILE A 364 19.23 1.38 9.51
CA ILE A 364 19.93 0.74 10.63
C ILE A 364 20.94 -0.31 10.15
N MET A 365 20.56 -1.12 9.16
CA MET A 365 21.43 -2.13 8.54
C MET A 365 22.66 -1.49 7.87
N ARG A 366 22.50 -0.27 7.32
CA ARG A 366 23.58 0.54 6.74
C ARG A 366 24.39 1.35 7.77
N GLY A 367 24.01 1.28 9.06
CA GLY A 367 24.65 2.04 10.13
C GLY A 367 24.20 3.51 10.22
N GLU A 368 23.08 3.84 9.57
CA GLU A 368 22.44 5.14 9.60
C GLU A 368 21.38 5.21 10.71
N GLN A 369 20.94 6.43 11.04
CA GLN A 369 19.95 6.65 12.09
C GLN A 369 18.55 6.78 11.45
N PRO A 370 17.60 5.91 11.78
CA PRO A 370 16.27 5.95 11.19
C PRO A 370 15.47 7.12 11.74
N GLU A 371 14.74 7.82 10.86
CA GLU A 371 13.85 8.90 11.25
C GLU A 371 12.39 8.45 11.38
N ILE A 372 11.73 8.90 12.45
CA ILE A 372 10.28 8.74 12.59
C ILE A 372 9.61 10.01 12.08
N SER A 373 8.88 9.88 10.97
CA SER A 373 8.14 11.00 10.36
C SER A 373 7.20 11.69 11.35
N PHE A 374 7.14 13.02 11.27
CA PHE A 374 6.12 13.82 11.96
C PHE A 374 4.70 13.48 11.47
N PHE A 375 4.56 13.12 10.19
CA PHE A 375 3.31 12.65 9.59
C PHE A 375 3.13 11.16 9.88
N ASN A 376 2.72 10.87 11.12
CA ASN A 376 2.35 9.55 11.62
C ASN A 376 0.91 9.55 12.14
N ASP A 377 0.33 8.35 12.30
CA ASP A 377 -1.07 8.20 12.74
C ASP A 377 -1.36 8.96 14.04
N ARG A 378 -0.49 8.85 15.05
CA ARG A 378 -0.74 9.49 16.35
C ARG A 378 -0.85 11.02 16.25
N ASN A 379 0.06 11.64 15.52
CA ASN A 379 0.05 13.08 15.32
C ASN A 379 -1.15 13.50 14.47
N MET A 380 -1.43 12.77 13.39
CA MET A 380 -2.56 13.08 12.50
C MET A 380 -3.90 12.91 13.20
N GLU A 381 -4.08 11.86 14.00
CA GLU A 381 -5.30 11.67 14.79
C GLU A 381 -5.49 12.77 15.84
N THR A 382 -4.40 13.22 16.48
CA THR A 382 -4.45 14.36 17.39
C THR A 382 -4.93 15.62 16.66
N ILE A 383 -4.39 15.89 15.47
CA ILE A 383 -4.81 17.03 14.64
C ILE A 383 -6.28 16.89 14.23
N MET A 384 -6.71 15.69 13.82
CA MET A 384 -8.10 15.45 13.42
C MET A 384 -9.07 15.67 14.57
N ILE A 385 -8.75 15.20 15.78
CA ILE A 385 -9.57 15.43 16.99
C ILE A 385 -9.67 16.92 17.29
N VAL A 386 -8.55 17.65 17.27
CA VAL A 386 -8.53 19.11 17.48
C VAL A 386 -9.37 19.83 16.42
N LEU A 387 -9.26 19.40 15.16
CA LEU A 387 -10.00 19.99 14.04
C LEU A 387 -11.51 19.74 14.16
N ILE A 388 -11.93 18.55 14.61
CA ILE A 388 -13.33 18.22 14.91
C ILE A 388 -13.87 19.13 16.02
N LEU A 389 -13.13 19.26 17.14
CA LEU A 389 -13.53 20.12 18.26
C LEU A 389 -13.61 21.60 17.85
N ALA A 390 -12.62 22.09 17.11
CA ALA A 390 -12.60 23.45 16.59
C ALA A 390 -13.80 23.72 15.66
N THR A 391 -14.17 22.74 14.82
CA THR A 391 -15.33 22.81 13.93
C THR A 391 -16.64 22.89 14.71
N LEU A 392 -16.78 22.12 15.79
CA LEU A 392 -17.95 22.16 16.68
C LEU A 392 -18.06 23.49 17.42
N ILE A 393 -16.96 23.99 17.99
CA ILE A 393 -16.91 25.29 18.69
C ILE A 393 -17.27 26.43 17.73
N TRP A 394 -16.69 26.41 16.51
CA TRP A 394 -17.03 27.36 15.46
C TRP A 394 -18.49 27.25 15.04
N GLY A 395 -19.05 26.04 14.99
CA GLY A 395 -20.46 25.78 14.76
C GLY A 395 -21.36 26.42 15.81
N ALA A 396 -21.06 26.22 17.09
CA ALA A 396 -21.81 26.83 18.19
C ALA A 396 -21.72 28.37 18.16
N TYR A 397 -20.52 28.90 17.97
CA TYR A 397 -20.29 30.35 17.84
C TYR A 397 -21.05 30.95 16.64
N GLY A 398 -20.95 30.30 15.48
CA GLY A 398 -21.63 30.70 14.26
C GLY A 398 -23.15 30.71 14.43
N TYR A 399 -23.72 29.67 15.03
CA TYR A 399 -25.14 29.60 15.36
C TYR A 399 -25.61 30.76 16.25
N VAL A 400 -24.90 31.04 17.35
CA VAL A 400 -25.21 32.16 18.26
C VAL A 400 -25.12 33.49 17.53
N ARG A 401 -24.06 33.68 16.71
CA ARG A 401 -23.87 34.90 15.91
C ARG A 401 -24.99 35.11 14.89
N ILE A 402 -25.48 34.04 14.26
CA ILE A 402 -26.60 34.10 13.31
C ILE A 402 -27.88 34.52 14.05
N ARG A 403 -28.19 33.90 15.19
CA ARG A 403 -29.39 34.23 15.98
C ARG A 403 -29.38 35.64 16.56
N ARG A 404 -28.22 36.15 16.98
CA ARG A 404 -28.10 37.51 17.53
C ARG A 404 -28.10 38.60 16.46
N ARG A 405 -28.10 38.24 15.18
CA ARG A 405 -28.00 39.20 14.08
C ARG A 405 -29.33 39.95 13.90
N LYS A 406 -29.29 41.27 14.09
CA LYS A 406 -30.47 42.16 13.92
C LYS A 406 -30.60 42.75 12.50
N LYS A 407 -29.49 42.81 11.73
CA LYS A 407 -29.45 43.45 10.41
C LYS A 407 -29.78 42.43 9.30
N ARG A 408 -30.72 42.79 8.42
CA ARG A 408 -31.05 42.04 7.20
C ARG A 408 -29.84 41.98 6.27
N LEU A 409 -29.57 40.80 5.74
CA LEU A 409 -28.51 40.58 4.75
C LEU A 409 -29.00 40.94 3.34
N ARG A 410 -28.08 41.44 2.49
CA ARG A 410 -28.32 41.54 1.05
C ARG A 410 -28.46 40.14 0.44
N THR A 411 -29.37 39.97 -0.51
CA THR A 411 -29.67 38.68 -1.16
C THR A 411 -28.43 37.99 -1.72
N ILE A 412 -27.57 38.71 -2.44
CA ILE A 412 -26.32 38.15 -3.00
C ILE A 412 -25.42 37.58 -1.89
N ARG A 413 -25.32 38.28 -0.75
CA ARG A 413 -24.50 37.82 0.38
C ARG A 413 -25.08 36.58 1.06
N LEU A 414 -26.41 36.44 1.08
CA LEU A 414 -27.08 35.23 1.55
C LEU A 414 -26.78 34.06 0.62
N ILE A 415 -26.92 34.24 -0.69
CA ILE A 415 -26.63 33.20 -1.69
C ILE A 415 -25.18 32.70 -1.53
N LEU A 416 -24.20 33.60 -1.46
CA LEU A 416 -22.80 33.23 -1.27
C LEU A 416 -22.56 32.44 0.03
N ILE A 417 -23.22 32.82 1.12
CA ILE A 417 -23.14 32.08 2.39
C ILE A 417 -23.76 30.69 2.24
N MET A 418 -24.93 30.58 1.62
CA MET A 418 -25.62 29.30 1.44
C MET A 418 -24.80 28.36 0.56
N VAL A 419 -24.27 28.84 -0.58
CA VAL A 419 -23.39 28.07 -1.45
C VAL A 419 -22.16 27.58 -0.69
N GLY A 420 -21.49 28.45 0.07
CA GLY A 420 -20.34 28.06 0.88
C GLY A 420 -20.65 27.00 1.95
N LYS A 421 -21.91 26.92 2.42
CA LYS A 421 -22.35 25.90 3.38
C LYS A 421 -22.69 24.55 2.74
N LEU A 422 -22.86 24.50 1.42
CA LEU A 422 -23.06 23.25 0.69
C LEU A 422 -21.73 22.56 0.36
N ILE A 423 -20.61 23.29 0.30
CA ILE A 423 -19.28 22.75 -0.05
C ILE A 423 -18.93 21.46 0.72
N PRO A 424 -18.94 21.41 2.08
CA PRO A 424 -18.56 20.19 2.79
C PRO A 424 -19.49 19.00 2.50
N ILE A 425 -20.77 19.28 2.25
CA ILE A 425 -21.77 18.26 1.91
C ILE A 425 -21.47 17.70 0.53
N LEU A 426 -21.17 18.57 -0.44
CA LEU A 426 -20.80 18.17 -1.80
C LEU A 426 -19.50 17.38 -1.81
N ILE A 427 -18.49 17.77 -1.02
CA ILE A 427 -17.25 16.99 -0.87
C ILE A 427 -17.54 15.60 -0.30
N LEU A 428 -18.36 15.52 0.77
CA LEU A 428 -18.71 14.25 1.38
C LEU A 428 -19.47 13.34 0.40
N LEU A 429 -20.47 13.86 -0.31
CA LEU A 429 -21.25 13.07 -1.27
C LEU A 429 -20.42 12.65 -2.50
N SER A 430 -19.46 13.47 -2.90
CA SER A 430 -18.58 13.21 -4.04
C SER A 430 -17.26 12.53 -3.64
N LEU A 431 -17.09 12.10 -2.39
CA LEU A 431 -15.79 11.61 -1.90
C LEU A 431 -15.31 10.38 -2.68
N SER A 432 -16.17 9.38 -2.89
CA SER A 432 -15.80 8.17 -3.63
C SER A 432 -15.44 8.47 -5.11
N PRO A 433 -16.26 9.20 -5.88
CA PRO A 433 -15.88 9.64 -7.22
C PRO A 433 -14.59 10.49 -7.24
N LEU A 434 -14.40 11.38 -6.27
CA LEU A 434 -13.23 12.26 -6.19
C LEU A 434 -11.95 11.46 -5.94
N VAL A 435 -11.99 10.52 -4.98
CA VAL A 435 -10.84 9.66 -4.69
C VAL A 435 -10.57 8.71 -5.84
N THR A 436 -11.60 8.17 -6.50
CA THR A 436 -11.44 7.34 -7.71
C THR A 436 -10.76 8.12 -8.85
N PHE A 437 -11.17 9.39 -9.05
CA PHE A 437 -10.56 10.26 -10.05
C PHE A 437 -9.09 10.56 -9.75
N ILE A 438 -8.75 10.84 -8.49
CA ILE A 438 -7.36 11.08 -8.05
C ILE A 438 -6.53 9.78 -8.13
N GLY A 439 -7.13 8.64 -7.79
CA GLY A 439 -6.50 7.33 -7.75
C GLY A 439 -6.37 6.63 -9.10
N GLY A 440 -6.34 7.38 -10.21
CA GLY A 440 -6.11 6.81 -11.55
C GLY A 440 -7.20 5.87 -12.04
N GLY A 441 -8.43 5.98 -11.52
CA GLY A 441 -9.57 5.15 -11.94
C GLY A 441 -9.79 3.88 -11.10
N ARG A 442 -8.98 3.64 -10.06
CA ARG A 442 -9.21 2.55 -9.10
C ARG A 442 -10.46 2.81 -8.28
N VAL A 443 -11.44 1.91 -8.35
CA VAL A 443 -12.71 2.09 -7.64
C VAL A 443 -12.56 1.65 -6.19
N LEU A 444 -12.48 2.61 -5.28
CA LEU A 444 -12.50 2.32 -3.85
C LEU A 444 -13.96 2.34 -3.34
N PRO A 445 -14.50 1.18 -2.89
CA PRO A 445 -15.84 1.15 -2.31
C PRO A 445 -15.88 2.00 -1.03
N TRP A 446 -17.07 2.46 -0.65
CA TRP A 446 -17.26 3.25 0.58
C TRP A 446 -16.70 2.58 1.83
N PHE A 447 -16.76 1.25 1.91
CA PHE A 447 -16.12 0.48 2.98
C PHE A 447 -14.60 0.70 3.01
N GLY A 448 -13.94 0.69 1.85
CA GLY A 448 -12.51 0.93 1.73
C GLY A 448 -12.11 2.36 2.10
N LEU A 449 -12.88 3.35 1.66
CA LEU A 449 -12.69 4.75 2.05
C LEU A 449 -12.85 4.92 3.56
N TRP A 450 -13.89 4.29 4.14
CA TRP A 450 -14.12 4.35 5.57
C TRP A 450 -12.97 3.75 6.38
N THR A 451 -12.47 2.58 5.99
CA THR A 451 -11.38 1.89 6.71
C THR A 451 -10.05 2.62 6.58
N THR A 452 -9.82 3.33 5.46
CA THR A 452 -8.56 4.04 5.20
C THR A 452 -8.56 5.50 5.69
N LEU A 453 -9.72 6.17 5.66
CA LEU A 453 -9.90 7.61 5.90
C LEU A 453 -10.99 7.89 6.95
N SER A 454 -11.15 7.01 7.95
CA SER A 454 -12.20 7.11 8.98
C SER A 454 -12.26 8.49 9.64
N SER A 455 -11.13 8.99 10.15
CA SER A 455 -11.06 10.28 10.85
C SER A 455 -11.33 11.50 9.95
N PRO A 456 -10.74 11.61 8.73
CA PRO A 456 -11.16 12.62 7.74
C PRO A 456 -12.65 12.59 7.41
N ILE A 457 -13.24 11.40 7.25
CA ILE A 457 -14.68 11.25 6.96
C ILE A 457 -15.52 11.72 8.15
N ILE A 458 -15.17 11.33 9.38
CA ILE A 458 -15.86 11.79 10.60
C ILE A 458 -15.84 13.32 10.67
N TRP A 459 -14.68 13.95 10.44
CA TRP A 459 -14.59 15.40 10.41
C TRP A 459 -15.46 16.04 9.32
N LEU A 460 -15.45 15.50 8.09
CA LEU A 460 -16.31 15.98 7.00
C LEU A 460 -17.80 15.86 7.32
N VAL A 461 -18.23 14.78 8.00
CA VAL A 461 -19.60 14.62 8.48
C VAL A 461 -19.94 15.69 9.52
N VAL A 462 -19.08 15.90 10.51
CA VAL A 462 -19.28 16.95 11.53
C VAL A 462 -19.37 18.34 10.88
N TRP A 463 -18.48 18.64 9.94
CA TRP A 463 -18.49 19.92 9.24
C TRP A 463 -19.74 20.11 8.38
N SER A 464 -20.22 19.04 7.75
CA SER A 464 -21.48 19.01 6.99
C SER A 464 -22.68 19.29 7.88
N LEU A 465 -22.78 18.63 9.04
CA LEU A 465 -23.85 18.84 10.02
C LEU A 465 -23.86 20.28 10.57
N VAL A 466 -22.70 20.80 10.97
CA VAL A 466 -22.56 22.20 11.40
C VAL A 466 -23.01 23.16 10.28
N SER A 467 -22.68 22.85 9.04
CA SER A 467 -23.06 23.68 7.90
C SER A 467 -24.56 23.66 7.60
N LEU A 468 -25.22 22.50 7.75
CA LEU A 468 -26.67 22.36 7.68
C LEU A 468 -27.40 23.15 8.78
N VAL A 469 -26.93 23.07 10.03
CA VAL A 469 -27.50 23.83 11.14
C VAL A 469 -27.39 25.34 10.89
N HIS A 470 -26.25 25.80 10.39
CA HIS A 470 -26.08 27.20 9.98
C HIS A 470 -27.03 27.59 8.83
N LEU A 471 -27.17 26.74 7.81
CA LEU A 471 -28.05 26.98 6.67
C LEU A 471 -29.51 27.13 7.12
N ALA A 472 -30.01 26.19 7.93
CA ALA A 472 -31.34 26.24 8.52
C ALA A 472 -31.54 27.51 9.37
N SER A 473 -30.52 27.90 10.14
CA SER A 473 -30.57 29.12 10.96
C SER A 473 -30.64 30.41 10.13
N TYR A 474 -29.93 30.47 9.00
CA TYR A 474 -30.04 31.59 8.07
C TYR A 474 -31.41 31.66 7.41
N ILE A 475 -31.95 30.51 6.97
CA ILE A 475 -33.29 30.42 6.38
C ILE A 475 -34.36 30.89 7.39
N ALA A 476 -34.31 30.39 8.63
CA ALA A 476 -35.24 30.80 9.69
C ALA A 476 -35.14 32.30 10.02
N SER A 477 -33.91 32.86 10.05
CA SER A 477 -33.70 34.30 10.24
C SER A 477 -34.33 35.14 9.11
N MET A 478 -34.31 34.65 7.86
CA MET A 478 -34.98 35.34 6.76
C MET A 478 -36.50 35.41 6.98
N PHE A 479 -37.16 34.29 7.26
CA PHE A 479 -38.62 34.25 7.46
C PHE A 479 -39.08 35.13 8.63
N ASN A 480 -38.31 35.17 9.73
CA ASN A 480 -38.63 36.02 10.88
C ASN A 480 -38.52 37.51 10.54
N HIS A 481 -37.54 37.92 9.71
CA HIS A 481 -37.44 39.30 9.27
C HIS A 481 -38.57 39.69 8.30
N THR A 482 -39.03 38.79 7.44
CA THR A 482 -40.18 39.04 6.54
C THR A 482 -41.46 39.29 7.32
N LYS A 483 -41.77 38.46 8.33
CA LYS A 483 -42.93 38.65 9.22
C LYS A 483 -42.88 39.97 9.99
N SER A 484 -41.71 40.33 10.53
CA SER A 484 -41.53 41.61 11.26
C SER A 484 -41.65 42.85 10.37
N GLY A 485 -41.39 42.71 9.06
CA GLY A 485 -41.56 43.78 8.07
C GLY A 485 -43.01 43.98 7.66
N GLN A 486 -43.78 42.89 7.49
CA GLN A 486 -45.22 42.94 7.21
C GLN A 486 -46.01 43.56 8.37
N LEU A 487 -45.73 43.16 9.62
CA LEU A 487 -46.36 43.75 10.82
C LEU A 487 -46.08 45.25 11.02
N LYS A 488 -45.01 45.79 10.44
CA LYS A 488 -44.71 47.23 10.43
C LYS A 488 -45.34 47.99 9.26
N ALA A 489 -45.72 47.28 8.21
CA ALA A 489 -46.41 47.85 7.05
C ALA A 489 -47.93 47.91 7.28
N ASP A 490 -48.52 46.95 7.99
CA ASP A 490 -49.95 46.97 8.35
C ASP A 490 -50.30 47.96 9.50
N ASN A 491 -49.29 48.48 10.20
CA ASN A 491 -49.43 49.47 11.28
C ASN A 491 -49.06 50.92 10.84
N ARG A 492 -49.00 51.18 9.53
CA ARG A 492 -48.88 52.51 8.93
C ARG A 492 -50.00 52.70 7.94
#